data_AF-A0A355V2T9-F1
#
_entry.id   AF-A0A355V2T9-F1
#
_cell.length_a   1.000
_cell.length_b   1.000
_cell.length_c   1.000
_cell.angle_alpha   90.00
_cell.angle_beta   90.00
_cell.angle_gamma   90.00
#
_symmetry.space_group_name_H-M   'P 1'
#
loop_
_entity.id
_entity.type
_entity.pdbx_description
1 polymer ?
#
loop_
_entity_poly.entity_id
_entity_poly.type
_entity_poly.pdbx_seq_one_letter_code
_entity_poly.pdbx_strand_id
1 'polypeptide(L)'
;FPSSAALAAHPVEFFRGAGAGYRDTYLYETSKLITPELLKSFEGLSAAELKKRLLKYKGVGGKVADCIALFGFGKTDSFPVDTWLEKVYAEDFHGTLKDRNKITEYFVNEFGEYSGFIQQYLFYGKRLNL
;
A
#
# COMPACT_ATOMS: atom_id res chain seq x y z
N PHE A 1 2.54 0.35 -18.99
CA PHE A 1 2.34 1.56 -18.16
C PHE A 1 3.37 2.62 -18.60
N PRO A 2 3.07 3.93 -18.59
CA PRO A 2 4.02 4.97 -19.01
C PRO A 2 5.24 5.07 -18.07
N SER A 3 6.36 5.63 -18.53
CA SER A 3 7.51 5.90 -17.67
C SER A 3 7.21 7.04 -16.68
N SER A 4 7.97 7.12 -15.56
CA SER A 4 7.83 8.22 -14.60
C SER A 4 8.08 9.59 -15.26
N ALA A 5 9.09 9.68 -16.13
CA ALA A 5 9.37 10.90 -16.90
C ALA A 5 8.21 11.30 -17.82
N ALA A 6 7.55 10.34 -18.47
CA ALA A 6 6.40 10.62 -19.32
C ALA A 6 5.21 11.15 -18.50
N LEU A 7 4.90 10.54 -17.35
CA LEU A 7 3.85 11.02 -16.45
C LEU A 7 4.16 12.41 -15.91
N ALA A 8 5.43 12.65 -15.53
CA ALA A 8 5.90 13.93 -15.02
C ALA A 8 5.83 15.06 -16.06
N ALA A 9 5.77 14.76 -17.36
CA ALA A 9 5.68 15.79 -18.41
C ALA A 9 4.28 16.40 -18.54
N HIS A 10 3.25 15.76 -17.99
CA HIS A 10 1.85 16.21 -18.13
C HIS A 10 1.40 17.15 -17.00
N PRO A 11 0.40 18.03 -17.27
CA PRO A 11 -0.25 18.84 -16.25
C PRO A 11 -1.29 18.03 -15.46
N VAL A 12 -1.84 18.59 -14.37
CA VAL A 12 -2.82 17.89 -13.52
C VAL A 12 -4.10 17.50 -14.28
N GLU A 13 -4.48 18.27 -15.30
CA GLU A 13 -5.63 18.03 -16.18
C GLU A 13 -5.55 16.68 -16.89
N PHE A 14 -4.34 16.20 -17.20
CA PHE A 14 -4.13 14.89 -17.79
C PHE A 14 -4.64 13.78 -16.86
N PHE A 15 -4.28 13.83 -15.58
CA PHE A 15 -4.70 12.86 -14.57
C PHE A 15 -6.21 12.96 -14.30
N ARG A 16 -6.76 14.17 -14.31
CA ARG A 16 -8.20 14.40 -14.21
C ARG A 16 -8.96 13.79 -15.39
N GLY A 17 -8.50 14.05 -16.61
CA GLY A 17 -9.06 13.50 -17.84
C GLY A 17 -8.94 11.97 -17.94
N ALA A 18 -7.94 11.38 -17.26
CA ALA A 18 -7.80 9.94 -17.11
C ALA A 18 -8.76 9.30 -16.07
N GLY A 19 -9.66 10.07 -15.47
CA GLY A 19 -10.66 9.55 -14.52
C GLY A 19 -10.15 9.38 -13.08
N ALA A 20 -9.04 10.03 -12.70
CA ALA A 20 -8.50 9.92 -11.34
C ALA A 20 -9.41 10.54 -10.24
N GLY A 21 -10.40 11.34 -10.63
CA GLY A 21 -11.29 12.05 -9.71
C GLY A 21 -10.49 12.94 -8.75
N TYR A 22 -10.84 12.96 -7.47
CA TYR A 22 -10.16 13.76 -6.45
C TYR A 22 -8.68 13.38 -6.22
N ARG A 23 -8.22 12.26 -6.79
CA ARG A 23 -6.82 11.78 -6.68
C ARG A 23 -5.91 12.36 -7.76
N ASP A 24 -6.45 13.14 -8.69
CA ASP A 24 -5.71 13.78 -9.77
C ASP A 24 -4.47 14.55 -9.25
N THR A 25 -4.65 15.37 -8.22
CA THR A 25 -3.57 16.13 -7.56
C THR A 25 -2.54 15.22 -6.90
N TYR A 26 -2.96 14.07 -6.36
CA TYR A 26 -2.06 13.13 -5.67
C TYR A 26 -1.12 12.47 -6.68
N LEU A 27 -1.68 12.03 -7.81
CA LEU A 27 -0.94 11.43 -8.90
C LEU A 27 -0.03 12.45 -9.57
N TYR A 28 -0.53 13.67 -9.81
CA TYR A 28 0.26 14.76 -10.37
C TYR A 28 1.46 15.08 -9.48
N GLU A 29 1.26 15.40 -8.19
CA GLU A 29 2.34 15.73 -7.26
C GLU A 29 3.34 14.58 -7.15
N THR A 30 2.86 13.33 -7.02
CA THR A 30 3.75 12.15 -6.95
C THR A 30 4.56 11.97 -8.24
N SER A 31 3.94 12.18 -9.40
CA SER A 31 4.64 12.06 -10.70
C SER A 31 5.82 13.01 -10.84
N LYS A 32 5.76 14.19 -10.22
CA LYS A 32 6.86 15.17 -10.23
C LYS A 32 8.03 14.79 -9.31
N LEU A 33 7.80 13.90 -8.35
CA LEU A 33 8.79 13.51 -7.33
C LEU A 33 9.48 12.18 -7.66
N ILE A 34 8.80 11.27 -8.37
CA ILE A 34 9.30 9.92 -8.61
C ILE A 34 10.28 9.90 -9.80
N THR A 35 11.51 9.44 -9.56
CA THR A 35 12.51 9.15 -10.59
C THR A 35 12.98 7.70 -10.49
N PRO A 36 13.59 7.12 -11.55
CA PRO A 36 14.17 5.78 -11.48
C PRO A 36 15.20 5.61 -10.35
N GLU A 37 16.02 6.64 -10.10
CA GLU A 37 17.05 6.63 -9.05
C GLU A 37 16.42 6.62 -7.65
N LEU A 38 15.33 7.38 -7.47
CA LEU A 38 14.58 7.38 -6.22
C LEU A 38 13.93 6.02 -5.96
N LEU A 39 13.34 5.40 -6.98
CA LEU A 39 12.75 4.07 -6.86
C LEU A 39 13.82 3.03 -6.52
N LYS A 40 14.99 3.09 -7.16
CA LYS A 40 16.12 2.22 -6.83
C LYS A 40 16.60 2.40 -5.37
N SER A 41 16.53 3.62 -4.84
CA SER A 41 16.86 3.88 -3.43
C SER A 41 15.92 3.19 -2.44
N PHE A 42 14.72 2.79 -2.87
CA PHE A 42 13.73 2.11 -2.04
C PHE A 42 13.93 0.59 -1.96
N GLU A 43 14.61 -0.03 -2.95
CA GLU A 43 14.78 -1.49 -3.01
C GLU A 43 15.54 -2.05 -1.79
N GLY A 44 16.55 -1.31 -1.31
CA GLY A 44 17.38 -1.68 -0.17
C GLY A 44 16.77 -1.44 1.21
N LEU A 45 15.58 -0.84 1.29
CA LEU A 45 14.93 -0.52 2.57
C LEU A 45 14.20 -1.74 3.15
N SER A 46 14.13 -1.84 4.48
CA SER A 46 13.17 -2.74 5.15
C SER A 46 11.72 -2.29 4.88
N ALA A 47 10.73 -3.17 5.12
CA ALA A 47 9.31 -2.81 4.97
C ALA A 47 8.93 -1.57 5.81
N ALA A 48 9.41 -1.53 7.06
CA ALA A 48 9.14 -0.42 7.98
C ALA A 48 9.75 0.90 7.49
N GLU A 49 11.01 0.88 7.02
CA GLU A 49 11.67 2.08 6.48
C GLU A 49 11.01 2.55 5.19
N LEU A 50 10.67 1.62 4.30
CA LEU A 50 9.97 1.91 3.06
C LEU A 50 8.61 2.53 3.34
N LYS A 51 7.82 1.95 4.26
CA LYS A 51 6.53 2.50 4.70
C LYS A 51 6.68 3.95 5.18
N LYS A 52 7.69 4.23 6.02
CA LYS A 52 7.97 5.60 6.52
C LYS A 52 8.29 6.58 5.38
N ARG A 53 8.96 6.13 4.31
CA ARG A 53 9.21 6.96 3.11
C ARG A 53 7.93 7.18 2.31
N LEU A 54 7.14 6.13 2.09
CA LEU A 54 5.91 6.15 1.30
C LEU A 54 4.80 7.00 1.94
N LEU A 55 4.70 7.05 3.27
CA LEU A 55 3.73 7.89 3.99
C LEU A 55 3.92 9.40 3.77
N LYS A 56 5.03 9.83 3.13
CA LYS A 56 5.26 11.25 2.79
C LYS A 56 4.53 11.68 1.51
N TYR A 57 4.04 10.74 0.71
CA TYR A 57 3.33 11.04 -0.52
C TYR A 57 1.86 11.30 -0.25
N LYS A 58 1.33 12.38 -0.84
CA LYS A 58 -0.08 12.75 -0.70
C LYS A 58 -0.98 11.62 -1.19
N GLY A 59 -1.97 11.25 -0.39
CA GLY A 59 -2.88 10.15 -0.69
C GLY A 59 -2.37 8.74 -0.34
N VAL A 60 -1.12 8.62 0.15
CA VAL A 60 -0.56 7.34 0.60
C VAL A 60 -0.71 7.22 2.12
N GLY A 61 -1.75 6.51 2.57
CA GLY A 61 -1.92 6.11 3.97
C GLY A 61 -1.31 4.73 4.26
N GLY A 62 -1.38 4.27 5.52
CA GLY A 62 -0.79 3.01 5.99
C GLY A 62 -1.06 1.82 5.07
N LYS A 63 -2.34 1.56 4.76
CA LYS A 63 -2.77 0.49 3.84
C LYS A 63 -2.12 0.60 2.46
N VAL A 64 -2.10 1.79 1.87
CA VAL A 64 -1.55 2.00 0.51
C VAL A 64 -0.03 1.82 0.53
N ALA A 65 0.64 2.31 1.56
CA ALA A 65 2.07 2.13 1.75
C ALA A 65 2.43 0.64 1.87
N ASP A 66 1.66 -0.14 2.66
CA ASP A 66 1.86 -1.59 2.77
C ASP A 66 1.60 -2.29 1.44
N CYS A 67 0.57 -1.91 0.67
CA CYS A 67 0.35 -2.47 -0.67
C CYS A 67 1.51 -2.19 -1.62
N ILE A 68 2.08 -0.98 -1.59
CA ILE A 68 3.25 -0.63 -2.43
C ILE A 68 4.47 -1.45 -1.97
N ALA A 69 4.70 -1.58 -0.67
CA ALA A 69 5.81 -2.37 -0.13
C ALA A 69 5.70 -3.85 -0.56
N LEU A 70 4.53 -4.45 -0.43
CA LEU A 70 4.28 -5.84 -0.80
C LEU A 70 4.40 -6.06 -2.31
N PHE A 71 3.58 -5.38 -3.11
CA PHE A 71 3.43 -5.67 -4.53
C PHE A 71 4.46 -4.98 -5.42
N GLY A 72 4.95 -3.81 -5.00
CA GLY A 72 5.92 -3.02 -5.76
C GLY A 72 7.37 -3.36 -5.42
N PHE A 73 7.64 -3.75 -4.16
CA PHE A 73 9.01 -3.96 -3.66
C PHE A 73 9.24 -5.35 -3.04
N GLY A 74 8.25 -6.26 -3.11
CA GLY A 74 8.41 -7.64 -2.66
C GLY A 74 8.63 -7.79 -1.15
N LYS A 75 8.22 -6.81 -0.34
CA LYS A 75 8.37 -6.85 1.12
C LYS A 75 7.27 -7.71 1.74
N THR A 76 7.51 -9.02 1.81
CA THR A 76 6.52 -10.02 2.26
C THR A 76 6.25 -9.97 3.77
N ASP A 77 7.08 -9.27 4.52
CA ASP A 77 6.91 -8.88 5.93
C ASP A 77 5.97 -7.67 6.12
N SER A 78 5.07 -7.41 5.16
CA SER A 78 4.05 -6.36 5.24
C SER A 78 2.63 -6.93 5.14
N PHE A 79 1.68 -6.29 5.84
CA PHE A 79 0.29 -6.75 5.90
C PHE A 79 -0.70 -5.59 5.67
N PRO A 80 -1.12 -5.35 4.40
CA PRO A 80 -2.08 -4.29 4.10
C PRO A 80 -3.47 -4.58 4.68
N VAL A 81 -3.92 -3.76 5.64
CA VAL A 81 -5.26 -3.88 6.24
C VAL A 81 -6.25 -2.91 5.58
N ASP A 82 -7.25 -3.45 4.91
CA ASP A 82 -8.41 -2.72 4.38
C ASP A 82 -9.70 -3.12 5.11
N THR A 83 -10.85 -2.71 4.58
CA THR A 83 -12.16 -3.02 5.18
C THR A 83 -12.49 -4.51 5.22
N TRP A 84 -11.92 -5.34 4.34
CA TRP A 84 -12.12 -6.79 4.38
C TRP A 84 -11.26 -7.42 5.46
N LEU A 85 -9.99 -7.01 5.57
CA LEU A 85 -9.09 -7.53 6.60
C LEU A 85 -9.49 -7.05 8.00
N GLU A 86 -10.11 -5.87 8.13
CA GLU A 86 -10.75 -5.45 9.39
C GLU A 86 -11.87 -6.42 9.81
N LYS A 87 -12.68 -6.89 8.85
CA LYS A 87 -13.73 -7.88 9.13
C LYS A 87 -13.14 -9.22 9.50
N VAL A 88 -12.13 -9.70 8.77
CA VAL A 88 -11.39 -10.92 9.12
C VAL A 88 -10.87 -10.84 10.55
N TYR A 89 -10.19 -9.74 10.88
CA TYR A 89 -9.65 -9.54 12.22
C TYR A 89 -10.72 -9.55 13.31
N ALA A 90 -11.85 -8.87 13.09
CA ALA A 90 -12.92 -8.80 14.08
C ALA A 90 -13.75 -10.08 14.20
N GLU A 91 -14.09 -10.72 13.08
CA GLU A 91 -15.02 -11.85 13.02
C GLU A 91 -14.30 -13.18 13.25
N ASP A 92 -13.15 -13.38 12.60
CA ASP A 92 -12.48 -14.68 12.52
C ASP A 92 -11.37 -14.80 13.58
N PHE A 93 -10.71 -13.69 13.92
CA PHE A 93 -9.68 -13.62 14.97
C PHE A 93 -10.20 -13.04 16.30
N HIS A 94 -11.50 -12.71 16.38
CA HIS A 94 -12.14 -12.11 17.55
C HIS A 94 -11.42 -10.86 18.10
N GLY A 95 -10.77 -10.12 17.20
CA GLY A 95 -9.96 -8.96 17.52
C GLY A 95 -10.78 -7.72 17.87
N THR A 96 -10.30 -6.93 18.82
CA THR A 96 -11.02 -5.74 19.33
C THR A 96 -10.41 -4.41 18.89
N LEU A 97 -9.19 -4.43 18.33
CA LEU A 97 -8.53 -3.24 17.80
C LEU A 97 -9.35 -2.59 16.68
N LYS A 98 -9.35 -1.25 16.65
CA LYS A 98 -9.99 -0.43 15.61
C LYS A 98 -9.00 0.33 14.75
N ASP A 99 -7.74 0.43 15.19
CA ASP A 99 -6.68 1.08 14.44
C ASP A 99 -6.05 0.07 13.46
N ARG A 100 -6.16 0.35 12.16
CA ARG A 100 -5.61 -0.51 11.09
C ARG A 100 -4.11 -0.74 11.24
N ASN A 101 -3.34 0.24 11.71
CA ASN A 101 -1.90 0.05 11.89
C ASN A 101 -1.61 -0.95 13.00
N LYS A 102 -2.38 -0.94 14.10
CA LYS A 102 -2.25 -1.93 15.16
C LYS A 102 -2.70 -3.32 14.71
N ILE A 103 -3.71 -3.40 13.85
CA ILE A 103 -4.12 -4.68 13.23
C ILE A 103 -3.01 -5.20 12.29
N THR A 104 -2.39 -4.32 11.50
CA THR A 104 -1.21 -4.67 10.70
C THR A 104 -0.08 -5.20 11.59
N GLU A 105 0.26 -4.52 12.68
CA GLU A 105 1.29 -4.98 13.63
C GLU A 105 0.96 -6.34 14.24
N TYR A 106 -0.30 -6.57 14.62
CA TYR A 106 -0.76 -7.88 15.11
C TYR A 106 -0.47 -8.99 14.10
N PHE A 107 -0.93 -8.84 12.85
CA PHE A 107 -0.74 -9.87 11.84
C PHE A 107 0.73 -10.03 11.41
N VAL A 108 1.51 -8.94 11.38
CA VAL A 108 2.95 -9.03 11.09
C VAL A 108 3.69 -9.78 12.19
N ASN A 109 3.34 -9.56 13.46
CA ASN A 109 3.94 -10.31 14.58
C ASN A 109 3.53 -11.78 14.57
N GLU A 110 2.30 -12.09 14.16
CA GLU A 110 1.79 -13.46 14.08
C GLU A 110 2.42 -14.25 12.91
N PHE A 111 2.53 -13.62 11.74
CA PHE A 111 2.88 -14.32 10.49
C PHE A 111 4.29 -14.05 9.97
N GLY A 112 5.00 -13.06 10.53
CA GLY A 112 6.38 -12.75 10.17
C GLY A 112 6.56 -12.51 8.67
N GLU A 113 7.56 -13.18 8.08
CA GLU A 113 7.89 -13.06 6.64
C GLU A 113 6.77 -13.54 5.69
N TYR A 114 5.79 -14.31 6.20
CA TYR A 114 4.68 -14.84 5.41
C TYR A 114 3.45 -13.92 5.41
N SER A 115 3.52 -12.80 6.13
CA SER A 115 2.41 -11.85 6.32
C SER A 115 1.72 -11.46 5.02
N GLY A 116 2.48 -11.07 4.00
CA GLY A 116 1.94 -10.63 2.72
C GLY A 116 1.20 -11.74 1.97
N PHE A 117 1.69 -12.98 2.04
CA PHE A 117 1.02 -14.13 1.42
C PHE A 117 -0.28 -14.47 2.15
N ILE A 118 -0.23 -14.56 3.48
CA ILE A 118 -1.40 -14.85 4.30
C ILE A 118 -2.46 -13.75 4.15
N GLN A 119 -2.05 -12.49 4.08
CA GLN A 119 -2.95 -11.37 3.80
C GLN A 119 -3.73 -11.57 2.50
N GLN A 120 -3.09 -12.07 1.43
CA GLN A 120 -3.77 -12.37 0.16
C GLN A 120 -4.78 -13.51 0.29
N TYR A 121 -4.44 -14.59 0.99
CA TYR A 121 -5.36 -15.69 1.23
C TYR A 121 -6.57 -15.26 2.07
N LEU A 122 -6.35 -14.52 3.16
CA LEU A 122 -7.42 -14.00 4.01
C LEU A 122 -8.33 -13.03 3.24
N PHE A 123 -7.74 -12.12 2.44
CA PHE A 123 -8.50 -11.21 1.59
C PHE A 123 -9.39 -11.98 0.60
N TYR A 124 -8.80 -12.95 -0.11
CA TYR A 124 -9.50 -13.71 -1.14
C TYR A 124 -10.62 -14.57 -0.53
N GLY A 125 -10.33 -15.28 0.55
CA GLY A 125 -11.33 -16.08 1.28
C GLY A 125 -12.51 -15.23 1.74
N LYS A 126 -12.25 -14.13 2.44
CA LYS A 126 -13.31 -13.26 2.95
C LYS A 126 -14.15 -12.63 1.84
N ARG A 127 -13.51 -12.23 0.73
CA ARG A 127 -14.22 -11.61 -0.40
C ARG A 127 -15.12 -12.60 -1.15
N LEU A 128 -14.78 -13.88 -1.13
CA LEU A 128 -15.59 -14.96 -1.72
C LEU A 128 -16.56 -15.63 -0.74
N ASN A 129 -16.58 -15.20 0.53
CA ASN A 129 -17.34 -15.84 1.62
C ASN A 129 -17.02 -17.33 1.76
N LEU A 130 -15.73 -17.70 1.65
CA LEU A 130 -15.22 -19.00 2.06
C LEU A 130 -15.00 -19.01 3.57
#